data_AF-A0A8T4SH16-F1
#
_entry.id   AF-A0A8T4SH16-F1
#
_cell.length_a   1.000
_cell.length_b   1.000
_cell.length_c   1.000
_cell.angle_alpha   90.00
_cell.angle_beta   90.00
_cell.angle_gamma   90.00
#
_symmetry.space_group_name_H-M   'P 1'
#
loop_
_entity.id
_entity.type
_entity.pdbx_description
1 polymer ?
#
loop_
_entity_poly.entity_id
_entity_poly.type
_entity_poly.pdbx_seq_one_letter_code
_entity_poly.pdbx_strand_id
1 'polypeptide(L)'
;MKRFLKHLCVVSKRYYEREQARKKFDVQLKKVTKSPNIDSELALLNRKVSLLLDAEAKVASLGKDKGTPAAVKRRLKIMEEKLSWTESERDLLARQNESLMNALTSAWKMSEGSSDESIEEKLEELKLSSEKDHKEFVIKDMKGKIRLLEDSYQEIRKDKSVSKDRLAAIKNKLESYKETLENL
;
A
#
# COMPACT_ATOMS: atom_id res chain seq x y z
N MET A 1 -69.86 29.77 -43.87
CA MET A 1 -70.28 29.68 -42.44
C MET A 1 -70.00 28.34 -41.76
N LYS A 2 -70.43 27.17 -42.27
CA LYS A 2 -70.29 25.88 -41.55
C LYS A 2 -68.85 25.53 -41.09
N ARG A 3 -67.83 25.86 -41.90
CA ARG A 3 -66.41 25.63 -41.54
C ARG A 3 -65.92 26.52 -40.38
N PHE A 4 -66.41 27.76 -40.31
CA PHE A 4 -66.07 28.71 -39.24
C PHE A 4 -66.67 28.28 -37.90
N LEU A 5 -67.95 27.89 -37.90
CA LEU A 5 -68.61 27.35 -36.70
C LEU A 5 -67.93 26.08 -36.18
N LYS A 6 -67.54 25.17 -37.08
CA LYS A 6 -66.79 23.96 -36.70
C LYS A 6 -65.43 24.31 -36.08
N HIS A 7 -64.72 25.30 -36.63
CA HIS A 7 -63.46 25.77 -36.09
C HIS A 7 -63.64 26.42 -34.71
N LEU A 8 -64.66 27.27 -34.54
CA LEU A 8 -64.98 27.92 -33.27
C LEU A 8 -65.29 26.90 -32.17
N CYS A 9 -66.07 25.85 -32.48
CA CYS A 9 -66.37 24.77 -31.52
C CYS A 9 -65.13 23.94 -31.14
N VAL A 10 -64.20 23.72 -32.08
CA VAL A 10 -62.94 23.02 -31.78
C VAL A 10 -62.02 23.88 -30.92
N VAL A 11 -61.94 25.18 -31.21
CA VAL A 11 -61.14 26.12 -30.43
C VAL A 11 -61.70 26.29 -29.02
N SER A 12 -63.02 26.43 -28.86
CA SER A 12 -63.65 26.54 -27.55
C SER A 12 -63.50 25.26 -26.72
N LYS A 13 -63.65 24.08 -27.34
CA LYS A 13 -63.39 22.79 -26.67
C LYS A 13 -61.94 22.66 -26.21
N ARG A 14 -60.97 22.99 -27.08
CA ARG A 14 -59.54 22.97 -26.73
C ARG A 14 -59.19 23.98 -25.63
N TYR A 15 -59.83 25.14 -25.63
CA TYR A 15 -59.63 26.14 -24.58
C TYR A 15 -60.18 25.63 -23.24
N TYR A 16 -61.38 25.08 -23.23
CA TYR A 16 -61.99 24.49 -22.04
C TYR A 16 -61.16 23.34 -21.44
N GLU A 17 -60.64 22.45 -22.29
CA GLU A 17 -59.76 21.35 -21.88
C GLU A 17 -58.43 21.86 -21.30
N ARG A 18 -57.85 22.92 -21.88
CA ARG A 18 -56.66 23.59 -21.32
C ARG A 18 -56.95 24.23 -19.96
N GLU A 19 -58.10 24.89 -19.81
CA GLU A 19 -58.50 25.53 -18.56
C GLU A 19 -58.69 24.49 -17.43
N GLN A 20 -59.28 23.34 -17.75
CA GLN A 20 -59.41 22.23 -16.79
C GLN A 20 -58.06 21.62 -16.43
N ALA A 21 -57.14 21.46 -17.38
CA ALA A 21 -55.79 20.97 -17.10
C ALA A 21 -55.01 21.93 -16.19
N ARG A 22 -55.13 23.24 -16.43
CA ARG A 22 -54.55 24.29 -15.56
C ARG A 22 -55.11 24.21 -14.14
N LYS A 23 -56.43 24.09 -13.97
CA LYS A 23 -57.05 23.94 -12.64
C LYS A 23 -56.57 22.68 -11.91
N LYS A 24 -56.44 21.54 -12.60
CA LYS A 24 -55.89 20.30 -12.00
C LYS A 24 -54.44 20.47 -11.58
N PHE A 25 -53.63 21.14 -12.40
CA PHE A 25 -52.23 21.44 -12.10
C PHE A 25 -52.09 22.40 -10.92
N ASP A 26 -52.90 23.45 -10.84
CA ASP A 26 -52.91 24.40 -9.71
C ASP A 26 -53.32 23.72 -8.39
N VAL A 27 -54.27 22.78 -8.44
CA VAL A 27 -54.65 21.97 -7.26
C VAL A 27 -53.52 21.05 -6.83
N GLN A 28 -52.75 20.48 -7.77
CA GLN A 28 -51.57 19.67 -7.46
C GLN A 28 -50.43 20.53 -6.89
N LEU A 29 -50.14 21.70 -7.49
CA LEU A 29 -49.17 22.66 -6.98
C LEU A 29 -49.50 23.12 -5.56
N LYS A 30 -50.78 23.43 -5.28
CA LYS A 30 -51.25 23.78 -3.93
C LYS A 30 -51.15 22.62 -2.93
N LYS A 31 -51.16 21.36 -3.38
CA LYS A 31 -50.93 20.20 -2.50
C LYS A 31 -49.44 20.01 -2.19
N VAL A 32 -48.56 20.27 -3.15
CA VAL A 32 -47.09 20.23 -2.97
C VAL A 32 -46.64 21.35 -2.02
N THR A 33 -47.09 22.58 -2.24
CA THR A 33 -46.72 23.74 -1.40
C THR A 33 -47.34 23.74 0.00
N LYS A 34 -48.39 22.93 0.24
CA LYS A 34 -49.01 22.77 1.57
C LYS A 34 -48.53 21.53 2.32
N SER A 35 -47.55 20.79 1.81
CA SER A 35 -47.00 19.65 2.54
C SER A 35 -46.06 20.16 3.65
N PRO A 36 -46.39 19.94 4.94
CA PRO A 36 -45.70 20.58 6.06
C PRO A 36 -44.27 20.06 6.32
N ASN A 37 -43.80 19.10 5.51
CA ASN A 37 -42.50 18.47 5.70
C ASN A 37 -41.42 18.88 4.71
N ILE A 38 -41.74 19.54 3.58
CA ILE A 38 -40.71 19.86 2.57
C ILE A 38 -39.65 20.80 3.13
N ASP A 39 -40.03 21.84 3.87
CA ASP A 39 -39.07 22.76 4.48
C ASP A 39 -38.24 22.09 5.58
N SER A 40 -38.83 21.16 6.33
CA SER A 40 -38.14 20.39 7.36
C SER A 40 -37.17 19.36 6.76
N GLU A 41 -37.54 18.74 5.65
CA GLU A 41 -36.72 17.78 4.90
C GLU A 41 -35.58 18.50 4.17
N LEU A 42 -35.82 19.68 3.60
CA LEU A 42 -34.79 20.56 3.03
C LEU A 42 -33.81 21.04 4.10
N ALA A 43 -34.28 21.41 5.29
CA ALA A 43 -33.42 21.79 6.41
C ALA A 43 -32.56 20.61 6.89
N LEU A 44 -33.15 19.41 6.99
CA LEU A 44 -32.44 18.16 7.30
C LEU A 44 -31.39 17.82 6.23
N LEU A 45 -31.74 17.98 4.95
CA LEU A 45 -30.85 17.74 3.84
C LEU A 45 -29.69 18.74 3.85
N ASN A 46 -29.95 20.03 4.03
CA ASN A 46 -28.92 21.07 4.15
C ASN A 46 -27.99 20.80 5.33
N ARG A 47 -28.51 20.32 6.46
CA ARG A 47 -27.70 19.94 7.62
C ARG A 47 -26.81 18.73 7.31
N LYS A 48 -27.34 17.70 6.63
CA LYS A 48 -26.55 16.52 6.21
C LYS A 48 -25.49 16.88 5.17
N VAL A 49 -25.82 17.73 4.21
CA VAL A 49 -24.88 18.25 3.20
C VAL A 49 -23.77 19.06 3.88
N SER A 50 -24.11 19.93 4.83
CA SER A 50 -23.10 20.69 5.59
C SER A 50 -22.18 19.78 6.40
N LEU A 51 -22.71 18.75 7.07
CA LEU A 51 -21.91 17.77 7.80
C LEU A 51 -20.99 16.95 6.88
N LEU A 52 -21.47 16.60 5.67
CA LEU A 52 -20.65 15.93 4.66
C LEU A 52 -19.55 16.85 4.16
N LEU A 53 -19.86 18.10 3.84
CA LEU A 53 -18.87 19.08 3.41
C LEU A 53 -17.83 19.38 4.50
N ASP A 54 -18.22 19.43 5.78
CA ASP A 54 -17.30 19.56 6.91
C ASP A 54 -16.41 18.32 7.09
N ALA A 55 -16.97 17.12 6.90
CA ALA A 55 -16.21 15.87 6.95
C ALA A 55 -15.22 15.77 5.76
N GLU A 56 -15.66 16.12 4.55
CA GLU A 56 -14.81 16.21 3.36
C GLU A 56 -13.75 17.29 3.51
N ALA A 57 -14.08 18.45 4.08
CA ALA A 57 -13.11 19.50 4.37
C ALA A 57 -12.08 19.04 5.41
N LYS A 58 -12.49 18.27 6.43
CA LYS A 58 -11.56 17.64 7.39
C LYS A 58 -10.67 16.61 6.72
N VAL A 59 -11.21 15.72 5.88
CA VAL A 59 -10.40 14.73 5.14
C VAL A 59 -9.46 15.43 4.14
N ALA A 60 -9.94 16.45 3.44
CA ALA A 60 -9.13 17.27 2.55
C ALA A 60 -8.07 18.06 3.34
N SER A 61 -8.35 18.50 4.56
CA SER A 61 -7.36 19.12 5.46
C SER A 61 -6.33 18.12 5.94
N LEU A 62 -6.70 16.86 6.21
CA LEU A 62 -5.74 15.78 6.48
C LEU A 62 -4.85 15.47 5.26
N GLY A 63 -5.35 15.74 4.04
CA GLY A 63 -4.57 15.65 2.80
C GLY A 63 -3.76 16.90 2.44
N LYS A 64 -4.19 18.09 2.89
CA LYS A 64 -3.55 19.40 2.60
C LYS A 64 -2.57 19.84 3.69
N ASP A 65 -2.84 19.54 4.95
CA ASP A 65 -1.92 19.77 6.05
C ASP A 65 -0.92 18.63 6.13
N LYS A 66 0.22 18.90 5.50
CA LYS A 66 1.50 18.19 5.57
C LYS A 66 1.64 17.10 4.52
N GLY A 67 2.46 17.42 3.50
CA GLY A 67 3.12 16.40 2.69
C GLY A 67 3.60 15.26 3.58
N THR A 68 3.44 14.03 3.09
CA THR A 68 3.65 12.75 3.79
C THR A 68 4.55 12.94 5.01
N PRO A 69 4.05 12.79 6.26
CA PRO A 69 4.82 13.10 7.45
C PRO A 69 6.20 12.46 7.32
N ALA A 70 7.28 13.19 7.60
CA ALA A 70 8.64 12.65 7.43
C ALA A 70 8.81 11.29 8.14
N ALA A 71 8.05 11.04 9.21
CA ALA A 71 7.94 9.73 9.86
C ALA A 71 7.37 8.62 8.95
N VAL A 72 6.32 8.89 8.17
CA VAL A 72 5.70 7.94 7.23
C VAL A 72 6.60 7.68 6.03
N LYS A 73 7.21 8.72 5.44
CA LYS A 73 8.23 8.54 4.38
C LYS A 73 9.42 7.71 4.85
N ARG A 74 9.89 7.94 6.08
CA ARG A 74 10.96 7.14 6.69
C ARG A 74 10.53 5.70 6.91
N ARG A 75 9.31 5.47 7.40
CA ARG A 75 8.79 4.13 7.65
C ARG A 75 8.58 3.33 6.35
N LEU A 76 8.14 4.00 5.28
CA LEU A 76 8.09 3.44 3.93
C LEU A 76 9.48 3.06 3.44
N LYS A 77 10.47 3.96 3.54
CA LYS A 77 11.85 3.66 3.12
C LYS A 77 12.45 2.47 3.87
N ILE A 78 12.24 2.37 5.18
CA ILE A 78 12.68 1.22 5.99
C ILE A 78 11.98 -0.07 5.53
N MET A 79 10.70 -0.01 5.18
CA MET A 79 9.97 -1.17 4.68
C MET A 79 10.45 -1.58 3.29
N GLU A 80 10.69 -0.63 2.38
CA GLU A 80 11.23 -0.88 1.04
C GLU A 80 12.61 -1.52 1.11
N GLU A 81 13.50 -1.01 1.97
CA GLU A 81 14.82 -1.60 2.20
C GLU A 81 14.69 -3.03 2.75
N LYS A 82 13.85 -3.25 3.77
CA LYS A 82 13.60 -4.60 4.30
C LYS A 82 13.08 -5.57 3.24
N LEU A 83 12.18 -5.09 2.37
CA LEU A 83 11.59 -5.90 1.32
C LEU A 83 12.65 -6.31 0.29
N SER A 84 13.52 -5.36 -0.11
CA SER A 84 14.67 -5.63 -0.98
C SER A 84 15.66 -6.63 -0.38
N TRP A 85 15.88 -6.58 0.94
CA TRP A 85 16.70 -7.58 1.65
C TRP A 85 16.06 -8.97 1.61
N THR A 86 14.77 -9.08 1.92
CA THR A 86 14.07 -10.38 1.86
C THR A 86 14.02 -10.97 0.46
N GLU A 87 13.92 -10.13 -0.58
CA GLU A 87 14.00 -10.59 -1.97
C GLU A 87 15.41 -11.10 -2.31
N SER A 88 16.45 -10.40 -1.86
CA SER A 88 17.84 -10.84 -2.05
C SER A 88 18.14 -12.16 -1.33
N GLU A 89 17.59 -12.34 -0.12
CA GLU A 89 17.71 -13.58 0.66
C GLU A 89 16.98 -14.74 -0.03
N ARG A 90 15.75 -14.50 -0.52
CA ARG A 90 14.99 -15.48 -1.31
C ARG A 90 15.77 -15.90 -2.56
N ASP A 91 16.32 -14.94 -3.30
CA ASP A 91 17.04 -15.22 -4.54
C ASP A 91 18.35 -15.99 -4.27
N LEU A 92 19.03 -15.74 -3.14
CA LEU A 92 20.16 -16.55 -2.72
C LEU A 92 19.74 -17.98 -2.39
N LEU A 93 18.69 -18.17 -1.59
CA LEU A 93 18.18 -19.49 -1.23
C LEU A 93 17.75 -20.27 -2.47
N ALA A 94 17.16 -19.59 -3.47
CA ALA A 94 16.83 -20.17 -4.76
C ALA A 94 18.08 -20.66 -5.51
N ARG A 95 19.14 -19.85 -5.58
CA ARG A 95 20.42 -20.25 -6.20
C ARG A 95 21.11 -21.39 -5.46
N GLN A 96 21.07 -21.39 -4.13
CA GLN A 96 21.62 -22.48 -3.32
C GLN A 96 20.86 -23.79 -3.57
N ASN A 97 19.52 -23.74 -3.62
CA ASN A 97 18.71 -24.90 -3.96
C ASN A 97 18.99 -25.39 -5.38
N GLU A 98 19.11 -24.49 -6.36
CA GLU A 98 19.44 -24.85 -7.74
C GLU A 98 20.83 -25.50 -7.84
N SER A 99 21.82 -24.94 -7.15
CA SER A 99 23.17 -25.50 -7.08
C SER A 99 23.18 -26.89 -6.43
N LEU A 100 22.48 -27.07 -5.30
CA LEU A 100 22.34 -28.37 -4.63
C LEU A 100 21.61 -29.39 -5.52
N MET A 101 20.54 -28.97 -6.22
CA MET A 101 19.82 -29.84 -7.16
C MET A 101 20.70 -30.24 -8.35
N ASN A 102 21.52 -29.33 -8.86
CA ASN A 102 22.48 -29.62 -9.93
C ASN A 102 23.58 -30.57 -9.43
N ALA A 103 24.09 -30.37 -8.22
CA ALA A 103 25.05 -31.27 -7.57
C ALA A 103 24.47 -32.68 -7.40
N LEU A 104 23.25 -32.80 -6.85
CA LEU A 104 22.52 -34.07 -6.72
C LEU A 104 22.28 -34.74 -8.07
N THR A 105 21.84 -33.98 -9.08
CA THR A 105 21.60 -34.51 -10.42
C THR A 105 22.89 -34.99 -11.07
N SER A 106 24.00 -34.28 -10.84
CA SER A 106 25.32 -34.65 -11.36
C SER A 106 25.85 -35.89 -10.66
N ALA A 107 25.74 -35.97 -9.33
CA ALA A 107 26.10 -37.15 -8.54
C ALA A 107 25.26 -38.38 -8.95
N TRP A 108 23.96 -38.21 -9.19
CA TRP A 108 23.09 -39.29 -9.65
C TRP A 108 23.48 -39.79 -11.05
N LYS A 109 23.76 -38.88 -11.99
CA LYS A 109 24.27 -39.23 -13.33
C LYS A 109 25.65 -39.90 -13.29
N MET A 110 26.50 -39.55 -12.32
CA MET A 110 27.81 -40.16 -12.14
C MET A 110 27.72 -41.54 -11.46
N SER A 111 26.69 -41.81 -10.66
CA SER A 111 26.44 -43.15 -10.11
C SER A 111 26.13 -44.19 -11.21
N GLU A 112 25.72 -43.75 -12.40
CA GLU A 112 25.70 -44.57 -13.62
C GLU A 112 27.11 -44.64 -14.24
N GLY A 113 28.03 -45.37 -13.58
CA GLY A 113 29.26 -45.88 -14.21
C GLY A 113 30.58 -45.14 -13.94
N SER A 114 30.68 -44.30 -12.92
CA SER A 114 31.97 -43.74 -12.45
C SER A 114 32.45 -44.34 -11.13
N SER A 115 33.76 -44.25 -10.84
CA SER A 115 34.36 -44.78 -9.61
C SER A 115 34.08 -43.87 -8.40
N ASP A 116 33.90 -44.46 -7.22
CA ASP A 116 33.55 -43.76 -5.97
C ASP A 116 34.52 -42.61 -5.64
N GLU A 117 35.83 -42.78 -5.88
CA GLU A 117 36.84 -41.74 -5.65
C GLU A 117 36.61 -40.46 -6.49
N SER A 118 36.13 -40.59 -7.73
CA SER A 118 35.86 -39.42 -8.60
C SER A 118 34.60 -38.67 -8.19
N ILE A 119 33.66 -39.34 -7.52
CA ILE A 119 32.43 -38.74 -6.99
C ILE A 119 32.74 -37.99 -5.70
N GLU A 120 33.61 -38.54 -4.86
CA GLU A 120 33.99 -37.98 -3.56
C GLU A 120 34.78 -36.66 -3.72
N GLU A 121 35.76 -36.61 -4.62
CA GLU A 121 36.54 -35.40 -4.94
C GLU A 121 35.63 -34.23 -5.40
N LYS A 122 34.66 -34.51 -6.27
CA LYS A 122 33.72 -33.50 -6.78
C LYS A 122 32.70 -33.05 -5.74
N LEU A 123 32.25 -33.94 -4.86
CA LEU A 123 31.39 -33.58 -3.73
C LEU A 123 32.11 -32.65 -2.76
N GLU A 124 33.41 -32.87 -2.56
CA GLU A 124 34.24 -32.05 -1.68
C GLU A 124 34.51 -30.66 -2.28
N GLU A 125 34.78 -30.57 -3.59
CA GLU A 125 34.85 -29.30 -4.32
C GLU A 125 33.53 -28.50 -4.24
N LEU A 126 32.38 -29.18 -4.41
CA LEU A 126 31.06 -28.54 -4.32
C LEU A 126 30.74 -28.04 -2.90
N LYS A 127 31.12 -28.80 -1.87
CA LYS A 127 31.00 -28.37 -0.47
C LYS A 127 31.84 -27.12 -0.20
N LEU A 128 33.11 -27.12 -0.61
CA LEU A 128 34.02 -25.99 -0.44
C LEU A 128 33.53 -24.73 -1.18
N SER A 129 33.02 -24.89 -2.41
CA SER A 129 32.43 -23.80 -3.19
C SER A 129 31.18 -23.24 -2.50
N SER A 130 30.28 -24.12 -2.05
CA SER A 130 29.06 -23.73 -1.34
C SER A 130 29.33 -23.02 -0.01
N GLU A 131 30.31 -23.48 0.77
CA GLU A 131 30.72 -22.84 2.02
C GLU A 131 31.32 -21.45 1.79
N LYS A 132 32.11 -21.29 0.73
CA LYS A 132 32.71 -20.00 0.37
C LYS A 132 31.65 -18.98 -0.02
N ASP A 133 30.71 -19.36 -0.89
CA ASP A 133 29.59 -18.51 -1.31
C ASP A 133 28.69 -18.15 -0.13
N HIS A 134 28.46 -19.11 0.79
CA HIS A 134 27.69 -18.86 2.00
C HIS A 134 28.37 -17.86 2.93
N LYS A 135 29.68 -18.02 3.20
CA LYS A 135 30.46 -17.06 4.00
C LYS A 135 30.44 -15.67 3.39
N GLU A 136 30.65 -15.55 2.08
CA GLU A 136 30.64 -14.26 1.40
C GLU A 136 29.28 -13.56 1.50
N PHE A 137 28.18 -14.32 1.42
CA PHE A 137 26.84 -13.80 1.66
C PHE A 137 26.64 -13.32 3.10
N VAL A 138 27.00 -14.14 4.09
CA VAL A 138 26.84 -13.78 5.52
C VAL A 138 27.62 -12.50 5.84
N ILE A 139 28.84 -12.36 5.31
CA ILE A 139 29.65 -11.15 5.45
C ILE A 139 28.93 -9.93 4.82
N LYS A 140 28.36 -10.10 3.62
CA LYS A 140 27.66 -9.01 2.92
C LYS A 140 26.39 -8.57 3.67
N ASP A 141 25.61 -9.52 4.19
CA ASP A 141 24.40 -9.26 4.98
C ASP A 141 24.72 -8.56 6.31
N MET A 142 25.70 -9.06 7.05
CA MET A 142 26.14 -8.43 8.29
C MET A 142 26.68 -7.01 8.07
N LYS A 143 27.46 -6.76 6.99
CA LYS A 143 27.88 -5.39 6.61
C LYS A 143 26.69 -4.47 6.35
N GLY A 144 25.62 -4.98 5.74
CA GLY A 144 24.37 -4.24 5.52
C GLY A 144 23.68 -3.87 6.84
N LYS A 145 23.52 -4.84 7.75
CA LYS A 145 22.93 -4.64 9.07
C LYS A 145 23.73 -3.63 9.92
N ILE A 146 25.05 -3.68 9.85
CA ILE A 146 25.95 -2.71 10.52
C ILE A 146 25.68 -1.31 9.98
N ARG A 147 25.66 -1.10 8.66
CA ARG A 147 25.39 0.23 8.07
C ARG A 147 24.06 0.83 8.55
N LEU A 148 22.98 0.04 8.51
CA LEU A 148 21.66 0.53 8.95
C LEU A 148 21.65 0.91 10.43
N LEU A 149 22.34 0.15 11.27
CA LEU A 149 22.49 0.47 12.69
C LEU A 149 23.39 1.69 12.93
N GLU A 150 24.44 1.87 12.14
CA GLU A 150 25.30 3.07 12.18
C GLU A 150 24.51 4.32 11.79
N ASP A 151 23.75 4.25 10.70
CA ASP A 151 22.87 5.34 10.26
C ASP A 151 21.83 5.67 11.34
N SER A 152 21.17 4.64 11.90
CA SER A 152 20.21 4.81 13.00
C SER A 152 20.87 5.41 14.25
N TYR A 153 22.08 4.98 14.59
CA TYR A 153 22.84 5.53 15.73
C TYR A 153 23.18 7.01 15.52
N GLN A 154 23.66 7.40 14.33
CA GLN A 154 23.99 8.78 14.01
C GLN A 154 22.75 9.69 14.03
N GLU A 155 21.60 9.19 13.59
CA GLU A 155 20.34 9.95 13.66
C GLU A 155 19.86 10.14 15.09
N ILE A 156 19.85 9.07 15.90
CA ILE A 156 19.43 9.12 17.30
C ILE A 156 20.37 10.01 18.12
N ARG A 157 21.68 9.99 17.81
CA ARG A 157 22.68 10.85 18.47
C ARG A 157 22.42 12.34 18.27
N LYS A 158 21.81 12.74 17.15
CA LYS A 158 21.46 14.14 16.85
C LYS A 158 20.23 14.60 17.62
N ASP A 159 19.40 13.67 18.11
CA ASP A 159 18.19 13.98 18.87
C ASP A 159 18.50 14.07 20.37
N LYS A 160 18.46 15.28 20.92
CA LYS A 160 18.77 15.55 22.34
C LYS A 160 17.74 14.98 23.33
N SER A 161 16.60 14.49 22.84
CA SER A 161 15.51 13.95 23.67
C SER A 161 15.67 12.46 24.04
N VAL A 162 16.64 11.77 23.44
CA VAL A 162 16.77 10.31 23.60
C VAL A 162 17.63 9.94 24.80
N SER A 163 17.22 8.92 25.56
CA SER A 163 17.96 8.46 26.73
C SER A 163 19.33 7.88 26.36
N LYS A 164 20.32 8.17 27.19
CA LYS A 164 21.71 7.67 27.02
C LYS A 164 21.75 6.14 26.97
N ASP A 165 20.86 5.46 27.70
CA ASP A 165 20.77 4.01 27.75
C ASP A 165 20.37 3.41 26.40
N ARG A 166 19.47 4.10 25.67
CA ARG A 166 19.03 3.66 24.34
C ARG A 166 20.15 3.81 23.31
N LEU A 167 20.97 4.86 23.41
CA LEU A 167 22.17 5.04 22.59
C LEU A 167 23.23 3.97 22.91
N ALA A 168 23.46 3.67 24.18
CA ALA A 168 24.40 2.63 24.61
C ALA A 168 23.98 1.24 24.11
N ALA A 169 22.69 0.91 24.16
CA ALA A 169 22.17 -0.36 23.66
C ALA A 169 22.41 -0.55 22.14
N ILE A 170 22.23 0.51 21.34
CA ILE A 170 22.50 0.47 19.90
C ILE A 170 24.00 0.33 19.63
N LYS A 171 24.84 1.03 20.41
CA LYS A 171 26.30 0.94 20.30
C LYS A 171 26.82 -0.47 20.61
N ASN A 172 26.38 -1.08 21.71
CA ASN A 172 26.76 -2.44 22.08
C ASN A 172 26.33 -3.45 21.02
N LYS A 173 25.15 -3.25 20.41
CA LYS A 173 24.67 -4.12 19.32
C LYS A 173 25.49 -3.96 18.04
N LEU A 174 25.99 -2.76 17.76
CA LEU A 174 26.94 -2.50 16.66
C LEU A 174 28.29 -3.19 16.89
N GLU A 175 28.83 -3.06 18.10
CA GLU A 175 30.08 -3.72 18.49
C GLU A 175 29.95 -5.24 18.36
N SER A 176 28.86 -5.82 18.87
CA SER A 176 28.59 -7.26 18.71
C SER A 176 28.53 -7.70 17.24
N TYR A 177 27.87 -6.96 16.35
CA TYR A 177 27.85 -7.31 14.93
C TYR A 177 29.21 -7.15 14.24
N LYS A 178 30.02 -6.18 14.65
CA LYS A 178 31.39 -6.00 14.12
C LYS A 178 32.31 -7.14 14.58
N GLU A 179 32.27 -7.50 15.86
CA GLU A 179 33.02 -8.64 16.39
C GLU A 179 32.62 -9.95 15.72
N THR A 180 31.31 -10.16 15.48
CA THR A 180 30.85 -11.38 14.78
C THR A 180 31.36 -11.41 13.34
N LEU A 181 31.48 -10.26 12.67
CA LEU A 181 32.00 -10.16 11.32
C LEU A 181 33.52 -10.37 11.25
N GLU A 182 34.27 -9.93 12.26
CA GLU A 182 35.73 -10.14 12.35
C GLU A 182 36.10 -11.60 12.60
N ASN A 183 35.17 -12.40 13.15
CA ASN A 183 35.36 -13.82 13.47
C ASN A 183 34.85 -14.80 12.39
N LEU A 184 34.35 -14.30 11.25
CA LEU A 184 33.82 -15.09 10.11
C LEU A 184 34.83 -15.21 8.97
#